data_AF-H1KY39-F1
#
_entry.id   AF-H1KY39-F1
#
_cell.length_a   1.000
_cell.length_b   1.000
_cell.length_c   1.000
_cell.angle_alpha   90.00
_cell.angle_beta   90.00
_cell.angle_gamma   90.00
#
_symmetry.space_group_name_H-M   'P 1'
#
loop_
_entity.id
_entity.type
_entity.pdbx_description
1 polymer ?
#
loop_
_entity_poly.entity_id
_entity_poly.type
_entity_poly.pdbx_seq_one_letter_code
_entity_poly.pdbx_strand_id
1 'polypeptide(L)'
;MIDLEGKVAVIHAIGGAVAGYLTNYVYTVGLGSLSGIVAFIFMIVALLITGHITAILFGRESMNQKQWFGSGVVPFFFVWAVFWVLKFNGVI
;
A
#
# COMPACT_ATOMS: atom_id res chain seq x y z
N MET A 1 0.19 -8.62 -23.62
CA MET A 1 0.43 -7.33 -22.95
C MET A 1 -0.40 -7.29 -21.69
N ILE A 2 0.12 -6.81 -20.56
CA ILE A 2 -0.67 -6.63 -19.33
C ILE A 2 -1.68 -5.51 -19.57
N ASP A 3 -2.93 -5.73 -19.17
CA ASP A 3 -4.00 -4.73 -19.24
C ASP A 3 -3.81 -3.61 -18.20
N LEU A 4 -4.69 -2.61 -18.21
CA LEU A 4 -4.58 -1.48 -17.29
C LEU A 4 -4.69 -1.92 -15.82
N GLU A 5 -5.66 -2.77 -15.50
CA GLU A 5 -5.89 -3.26 -14.14
C GLU A 5 -4.68 -4.03 -13.60
N GLY A 6 -4.07 -4.89 -14.42
CA GLY A 6 -2.85 -5.59 -14.05
C GLY A 6 -1.67 -4.64 -13.82
N LYS A 7 -1.52 -3.58 -14.62
CA LYS A 7 -0.47 -2.56 -14.41
C LYS A 7 -0.69 -1.82 -13.09
N VAL A 8 -1.92 -1.43 -12.78
CA VAL A 8 -2.27 -0.77 -11.53
C VAL A 8 -2.00 -1.67 -10.33
N ALA A 9 -2.38 -2.94 -10.42
CA ALA A 9 -2.17 -3.95 -9.37
C ALA A 9 -0.68 -4.14 -9.08
N VAL A 10 0.17 -4.18 -10.10
CA VAL A 10 1.62 -4.26 -9.93
C VAL A 10 2.18 -3.03 -9.21
N ILE A 11 1.78 -1.82 -9.61
CA ILE A 11 2.25 -0.59 -8.95
C ILE A 11 1.79 -0.55 -7.49
N HIS A 12 0.54 -0.93 -7.22
CA HIS A 12 0.00 -0.99 -5.86
C HIS A 12 0.65 -2.08 -5.00
N ALA A 13 0.98 -3.24 -5.58
CA ALA A 13 1.76 -4.27 -4.90
C ALA A 13 3.16 -3.76 -4.53
N ILE A 14 3.86 -3.08 -5.44
CA ILE A 14 5.17 -2.47 -5.16
C ILE A 14 5.05 -1.41 -4.08
N GLY A 15 4.08 -0.50 -4.18
CA GLY A 15 3.81 0.52 -3.18
C GLY A 15 3.49 -0.09 -1.81
N GLY A 16 2.71 -1.17 -1.78
CA GLY A 16 2.38 -1.93 -0.59
C GLY A 16 3.61 -2.56 0.04
N ALA A 17 4.50 -3.17 -0.76
CA ALA A 17 5.74 -3.78 -0.27
C ALA A 17 6.65 -2.74 0.41
N VAL A 18 6.88 -1.60 -0.26
CA VAL A 18 7.69 -0.50 0.26
C VAL A 18 7.05 0.07 1.53
N ALA A 19 5.75 0.34 1.51
CA ALA A 19 5.03 0.84 2.68
C ALA A 19 5.07 -0.16 3.84
N GLY A 20 4.90 -1.47 3.58
CA GLY A 20 4.90 -2.52 4.60
C GLY A 20 6.24 -2.60 5.31
N TYR A 21 7.34 -2.54 4.55
CA TYR A 21 8.68 -2.44 5.11
C TYR A 21 8.85 -1.20 6.00
N LEU A 22 8.40 -0.04 5.52
CA LEU A 22 8.52 1.23 6.25
C LEU A 22 7.60 1.32 7.48
N THR A 23 6.50 0.58 7.50
CA THR A 23 5.51 0.60 8.59
C THR A 23 6.13 0.18 9.91
N ASN A 24 7.12 -0.73 9.90
CA ASN A 24 7.77 -1.15 11.14
C ASN A 24 8.44 0.03 11.85
N TYR A 25 9.10 0.94 11.13
CA TYR A 25 9.72 2.13 11.71
C TYR A 25 8.68 3.04 12.37
N VAL A 26 7.54 3.23 11.69
CA VAL A 26 6.40 4.00 12.21
C VAL A 26 5.83 3.37 13.47
N TYR A 27 5.67 2.05 13.49
CA TYR A 27 5.14 1.32 14.65
C TYR A 27 6.09 1.42 15.86
N THR A 28 7.40 1.37 15.62
CA THR A 28 8.42 1.35 16.68
C THR A 28 8.80 2.71 17.26
N VAL A 29 8.19 3.81 16.81
CA VAL A 29 8.50 5.16 17.34
C VAL A 29 8.09 5.38 18.81
N GLY A 30 7.46 4.39 19.45
CA GLY A 30 7.23 4.39 20.90
C GLY A 30 5.93 5.03 21.38
N LEU A 31 4.86 4.99 20.58
CA LEU A 31 3.54 5.58 20.91
C LEU A 31 2.66 4.68 21.81
N GLY A 32 3.20 3.60 22.35
CA GLY A 32 2.46 2.67 23.21
C GLY A 32 1.25 2.05 22.50
N SER A 33 0.07 2.15 23.12
CA SER A 33 -1.17 1.59 22.55
C SER A 33 -1.61 2.24 21.23
N LEU A 34 -1.10 3.44 20.91
CA LEU A 34 -1.42 4.14 19.66
C LEU A 34 -0.57 3.69 18.47
N SER A 35 0.52 2.94 18.68
CA SER A 35 1.44 2.53 17.59
C SER A 35 0.71 1.81 16.45
N GLY A 36 -0.24 0.92 16.76
CA GLY A 36 -1.03 0.21 15.75
C GLY A 36 -1.92 1.13 14.91
N ILE A 37 -2.56 2.11 15.57
CA ILE A 37 -3.43 3.09 14.90
C ILE A 37 -2.61 3.97 13.95
N VAL A 38 -1.46 4.45 14.41
CA VAL A 38 -0.58 5.31 13.59
C VAL A 38 0.02 4.53 12.42
N ALA A 39 0.41 3.27 12.61
CA ALA A 39 0.85 2.38 11.54
C ALA A 39 -0.26 2.18 10.48
N PHE A 40 -1.51 2.03 10.91
CA PHE A 40 -2.64 1.90 9.99
C PHE A 40 -2.95 3.20 9.24
N ILE A 41 -2.88 4.36 9.91
CA ILE A 41 -3.01 5.67 9.25
C ILE A 41 -1.90 5.86 8.21
N PHE A 42 -0.66 5.48 8.53
CA PHE A 42 0.46 5.52 7.60
C PHE A 42 0.20 4.65 6.35
N MET A 43 -0.33 3.44 6.53
CA MET A 43 -0.73 2.56 5.42
C MET A 43 -1.74 3.24 4.50
N ILE A 44 -2.78 3.87 5.06
CA ILE A 44 -3.81 4.59 4.28
C ILE A 44 -3.18 5.74 3.48
N VAL A 45 -2.32 6.54 4.11
CA VAL A 45 -1.64 7.65 3.43
C VAL A 45 -0.77 7.13 2.28
N ALA A 46 -0.01 6.05 2.51
CA ALA A 46 0.84 5.43 1.49
C ALA A 46 0.03 4.85 0.32
N LEU A 47 -1.14 4.26 0.60
CA LEU A 47 -2.10 3.80 -0.42
C LEU A 47 -2.57 4.99 -1.27
N LEU A 48 -2.96 6.10 -0.64
CA LEU A 48 -3.44 7.29 -1.36
C LEU A 48 -2.35 7.94 -2.23
N ILE A 49 -1.09 7.97 -1.75
CA ILE A 49 0.06 8.42 -2.53
C ILE A 49 0.25 7.52 -3.75
N THR A 50 0.21 6.20 -3.56
CA THR A 50 0.34 5.23 -4.65
C THR A 50 -0.79 5.38 -5.67
N GLY A 51 -2.02 5.61 -5.19
CA GLY A 51 -3.17 5.95 -6.03
C GLY A 51 -2.94 7.21 -6.88
N HIS A 52 -2.41 8.29 -6.28
CA HIS A 52 -2.06 9.51 -7.02
C HIS A 52 -0.99 9.26 -8.09
N ILE A 53 0.04 8.45 -7.79
CA ILE A 53 1.05 8.06 -8.77
C ILE A 53 0.40 7.34 -9.94
N THR A 54 -0.48 6.36 -9.70
CA THR A 54 -1.18 5.66 -10.78
C THR A 54 -2.08 6.58 -11.61
N ALA A 55 -2.74 7.55 -10.97
CA ALA A 55 -3.57 8.54 -11.67
C ALA A 55 -2.74 9.48 -12.56
N ILE A 56 -1.50 9.81 -12.16
CA ILE A 56 -0.56 10.58 -12.99
C ILE A 56 -0.11 9.75 -14.20
N LEU A 57 0.15 8.45 -14.00
CA LEU A 57 0.67 7.57 -15.05
C LEU A 57 -0.37 7.16 -16.09
N PHE A 58 -1.62 6.93 -15.67
CA PHE A 58 -2.66 6.36 -16.53
C PHE A 58 -3.86 7.29 -16.77
N GLY A 59 -3.92 8.43 -16.08
CA GLY A 59 -5.03 9.38 -16.13
C GLY A 59 -6.01 9.21 -14.96
N ARG A 60 -6.61 10.32 -14.51
CA ARG A 60 -7.51 10.34 -13.33
C ARG A 60 -8.81 9.55 -13.54
N GLU A 61 -9.33 9.55 -14.76
CA GLU A 61 -10.58 8.87 -15.15
C GLU A 61 -10.32 7.45 -15.67
N SER A 62 -9.09 6.93 -15.51
CA SER A 62 -8.70 5.64 -16.09
C SER A 62 -9.29 4.43 -15.37
N MET A 63 -9.78 4.61 -14.13
CA MET A 63 -10.41 3.55 -13.35
C MET A 63 -11.68 4.04 -12.67
N ASN A 64 -12.71 3.19 -12.70
CA ASN A 64 -13.86 3.39 -11.84
C ASN A 64 -13.56 2.91 -10.40
N GLN A 65 -14.46 3.25 -9.46
CA GLN A 65 -14.30 2.92 -8.05
C GLN A 65 -14.14 1.41 -7.78
N LYS A 66 -14.86 0.55 -8.52
CA LYS A 66 -14.78 -0.91 -8.37
C LYS A 66 -13.40 -1.43 -8.79
N GLN A 67 -12.89 -0.94 -9.92
CA GLN A 67 -11.55 -1.29 -10.42
C GLN A 67 -10.46 -0.78 -9.49
N TRP A 68 -10.58 0.45 -8.97
CA TRP A 68 -9.63 0.98 -7.98
C TRP A 68 -9.61 0.15 -6.68
N PHE A 69 -10.78 -0.29 -6.20
CA PHE A 69 -10.84 -1.17 -5.03
C PHE A 69 -10.18 -2.53 -5.29
N GLY A 70 -10.53 -3.17 -6.40
CA GLY A 70 -10.04 -4.52 -6.73
C GLY A 70 -8.57 -4.57 -7.13
N SER A 71 -8.15 -3.61 -7.96
CA SER A 71 -6.82 -3.61 -8.58
C SER A 71 -5.86 -2.60 -7.94
N GLY A 72 -6.34 -1.75 -7.04
CA GLY A 72 -5.52 -0.82 -6.26
C GLY A 72 -5.47 -1.18 -4.77
N VAL A 73 -6.59 -1.04 -4.07
CA VAL A 73 -6.67 -1.19 -2.61
C VAL A 73 -6.30 -2.61 -2.15
N VAL A 74 -6.95 -3.62 -2.74
CA VAL A 74 -6.74 -5.03 -2.36
C VAL A 74 -5.27 -5.45 -2.51
N PRO A 75 -4.62 -5.31 -3.68
CA PRO A 75 -3.22 -5.71 -3.83
C PRO A 75 -2.27 -4.92 -2.93
N PHE A 76 -2.50 -3.61 -2.76
CA PHE A 76 -1.70 -2.79 -1.85
C PHE A 76 -1.78 -3.32 -0.42
N PHE A 77 -2.99 -3.50 0.11
CA PHE A 77 -3.22 -3.86 1.50
C PHE A 77 -2.61 -5.23 1.84
N PHE A 78 -2.85 -6.25 1.01
CA PHE A 78 -2.34 -7.59 1.30
C PHE A 78 -0.81 -7.66 1.20
N VAL A 79 -0.21 -6.99 0.21
CA VAL A 79 1.26 -6.96 0.10
C VAL A 79 1.87 -6.15 1.23
N TRP A 80 1.26 -5.01 1.60
CA TRP A 80 1.64 -4.25 2.79
C TRP A 80 1.64 -5.10 4.06
N ALA A 81 0.56 -5.84 4.30
CA ALA A 81 0.42 -6.68 5.48
C ALA A 81 1.50 -7.76 5.54
N VAL A 82 1.76 -8.45 4.42
CA VAL A 82 2.82 -9.47 4.34
C VAL A 82 4.19 -8.86 4.63
N PHE A 83 4.54 -7.76 3.96
CA PHE A 83 5.86 -7.13 4.15
C PHE A 83 6.04 -6.57 5.55
N TRP A 84 4.99 -6.00 6.15
CA TRP A 84 5.07 -5.52 7.52
C TRP A 84 5.24 -6.68 8.51
N VAL A 85 4.48 -7.78 8.37
CA VAL A 85 4.64 -8.97 9.21
C VAL A 85 6.04 -9.55 9.07
N LEU A 86 6.57 -9.69 7.86
CA LEU A 86 7.93 -10.17 7.64
C LEU A 86 8.97 -9.26 8.32
N LYS A 87 8.81 -7.94 8.19
CA LYS A 87 9.72 -6.98 8.80
C LYS A 87 9.63 -6.98 10.34
N PHE A 88 8.43 -7.03 10.87
CA PHE A 88 8.16 -7.08 12.31
C PHE A 88 8.76 -8.33 12.96
N ASN A 89 8.78 -9.45 12.24
CA ASN A 89 9.37 -10.72 12.71
C ASN A 89 10.85 -10.88 12.34
N GLY A 90 11.50 -9.86 11.76
CA GLY A 90 12.94 -9.89 11.46
C GLY A 90 13.35 -10.83 10.32
N VAL A 91 12.43 -11.18 9.42
CA VAL A 91 12.72 -12.02 8.24
C VAL A 91 13.39 -11.19 7.13
N ILE A 92 13.01 -9.91 7.00
CA ILE A 92 13.58 -8.91 6.07
C ILE A 92 13.86 -7.60 6.81
#